data_AF-A0A5K0X9G6-F1
#
_entry.id   AF-A0A5K0X9G6-F1
#
_cell.length_a   1.000
_cell.length_b   1.000
_cell.length_c   1.000
_cell.angle_alpha   90.00
_cell.angle_beta   90.00
_cell.angle_gamma   90.00
#
_symmetry.space_group_name_H-M   'P 1'
#
loop_
_entity.id
_entity.type
_entity.pdbx_description
1 polymer ?
#
loop_
_entity_poly.entity_id
_entity_poly.type
_entity_poly.pdbx_seq_one_letter_code
_entity_poly.pdbx_strand_id
1 'polypeptide(L)' 'GLGKTLQTISLLGYLHEFRGITGPHLVVAPKSTLGNWMREIRRFCPVLRAVKFLGNPEER' A
#
# COMPACT_ATOMS: atom_id res chain seq x y z
N GLY A 1 8.76 -11.99 -9.67
CA GLY A 1 9.49 -11.71 -10.91
C GLY A 1 9.69 -10.23 -11.13
N LEU A 2 8.68 -9.53 -11.66
CA LEU A 2 8.85 -8.18 -12.23
C LEU A 2 8.70 -6.98 -11.26
N GLY A 3 8.60 -7.21 -9.95
CA GLY A 3 8.56 -6.10 -8.97
C GLY A 3 7.32 -5.20 -9.04
N LYS A 4 6.17 -5.70 -9.50
CA LYS A 4 4.94 -4.90 -9.64
C LYS A 4 4.53 -4.16 -8.36
N THR A 5 4.67 -4.80 -7.20
CA THR A 5 4.39 -4.18 -5.90
C THR A 5 5.25 -2.94 -5.68
N LEU A 6 6.57 -3.04 -5.91
CA LEU A 6 7.48 -1.92 -5.81
C LEU A 6 7.11 -0.80 -6.80
N GLN A 7 6.79 -1.15 -8.05
CA GLN A 7 6.36 -0.16 -9.05
C GLN A 7 5.10 0.60 -8.60
N THR A 8 4.11 -0.10 -8.04
CA THR A 8 2.90 0.53 -7.50
C THR A 8 3.20 1.41 -6.29
N ILE A 9 4.06 0.97 -5.36
CA ILE A 9 4.47 1.78 -4.20
C ILE A 9 5.19 3.05 -4.66
N SER A 10 6.10 2.95 -5.64
CA SER A 10 6.79 4.11 -6.21
C SER A 10 5.82 5.09 -6.86
N LEU A 11 4.78 4.61 -7.54
CA LEU A 11 3.74 5.48 -8.09
C LEU A 11 2.99 6.23 -6.98
N LEU A 12 2.61 5.55 -5.90
CA LEU A 12 1.92 6.20 -4.76
C LEU A 12 2.84 7.23 -4.06
N GLY A 13 4.12 6.91 -3.88
CA GLY A 13 5.10 7.85 -3.33
C GLY A 13 5.29 9.07 -4.22
N TYR A 14 5.31 8.89 -5.55
CA TYR A 14 5.37 10.01 -6.48
C TYR A 14 4.15 10.92 -6.39
N LEU A 15 2.95 10.35 -6.32
CA LEU A 15 1.71 11.12 -6.14
C LEU A 15 1.73 11.93 -4.83
N HIS A 16 2.20 11.33 -3.75
CA HIS A 16 2.32 11.98 -2.45
C HIS A 16 3.32 13.14 -2.47
N GLU A 17 4.58 12.88 -2.83
CA GLU A 17 5.68 13.84 -2.67
C GLU A 17 5.72 14.93 -3.75
N PHE A 18 5.48 14.55 -5.01
CA PHE A 18 5.69 15.46 -6.15
C PHE A 18 4.41 16.03 -6.71
N ARG A 19 3.27 15.36 -6.50
CA ARG A 19 1.96 15.83 -6.96
C ARG A 19 1.11 16.40 -5.84
N GLY A 20 1.52 16.24 -4.57
CA GLY A 20 0.76 16.69 -3.41
C GLY A 20 -0.57 15.94 -3.23
N ILE A 21 -0.74 14.79 -3.88
CA ILE A 21 -1.95 13.97 -3.81
C ILE A 21 -1.74 12.94 -2.70
N THR A 22 -2.31 13.20 -1.54
CA THR A 22 -2.09 12.40 -0.32
C THR A 22 -3.14 11.32 -0.07
N GLY A 23 -4.17 11.25 -0.91
CA GLY A 23 -5.17 10.16 -0.89
C GLY A 23 -6.62 10.64 -0.68
N PRO A 24 -7.55 9.69 -0.42
CA PRO A 24 -7.31 8.27 -0.15
C PRO A 24 -6.99 7.43 -1.40
N HIS A 25 -6.15 6.39 -1.21
CA HIS A 25 -5.83 5.39 -2.24
C HIS A 25 -6.21 3.99 -1.77
N LEU A 26 -6.66 3.13 -2.69
CA LEU A 26 -7.06 1.75 -2.41
C LEU A 26 -6.24 0.78 -3.27
N VAL A 27 -5.64 -0.21 -2.63
CA VAL A 27 -5.01 -1.35 -3.28
C VAL A 27 -5.81 -2.60 -2.94
N VAL A 28 -6.32 -3.30 -3.96
CA VAL A 28 -7.03 -4.57 -3.81
C VAL A 28 -6.12 -5.71 -4.23
N ALA A 29 -5.93 -6.69 -3.35
CA ALA A 29 -5.06 -7.84 -3.58
C ALA A 29 -5.56 -9.07 -2.80
N PRO A 30 -5.16 -10.30 -3.19
CA PRO A 30 -5.50 -11.51 -2.45
C PRO A 30 -5.07 -11.43 -0.98
N LYS A 31 -5.91 -11.95 -0.07
CA LYS A 31 -5.68 -11.96 1.39
C LYS A 31 -4.28 -12.45 1.77
N SER A 32 -3.79 -13.49 1.11
CA SER A 32 -2.47 -14.11 1.33
C SER A 32 -1.30 -13.15 1.07
N THR A 33 -1.50 -12.13 0.23
CA THR A 33 -0.44 -11.19 -0.18
C THR A 33 -0.44 -9.89 0.62
N LEU A 34 -1.51 -9.57 1.34
CA LEU A 34 -1.64 -8.30 2.07
C LEU A 34 -0.53 -8.10 3.12
N GLY A 35 -0.09 -9.18 3.78
CA GLY A 35 1.04 -9.09 4.72
C GLY A 35 2.35 -8.68 4.03
N ASN A 36 2.55 -9.11 2.79
CA ASN A 36 3.70 -8.71 1.99
C ASN A 36 3.63 -7.24 1.58
N TRP A 37 2.45 -6.77 1.15
CA TRP A 37 2.21 -5.34 0.85
C TRP A 37 2.54 -4.44 2.04
N MET A 38 2.08 -4.78 3.24
CA MET A 38 2.38 -3.99 4.44
C MET A 38 3.88 -3.90 4.73
N ARG A 39 4.62 -5.01 4.56
CA ARG A 39 6.08 -5.02 4.73
C ARG A 39 6.79 -4.20 3.66
N GLU A 40 6.38 -4.32 2.41
CA GLU A 40 7.01 -3.60 1.30
C GLU A 40 6.75 -2.10 1.36
N ILE A 41 5.53 -1.66 1.72
CA ILE A 41 5.23 -0.24 1.93
C ILE A 41 6.13 0.32 3.04
N ARG A 42 6.21 -0.37 4.19
CA ARG A 42 7.08 0.06 5.29
C ARG A 42 8.56 0.09 4.91
N ARG A 43 9.00 -0.83 4.06
CA ARG A 43 10.39 -0.92 3.60
C ARG A 43 10.74 0.16 2.58
N PHE A 44 9.89 0.38 1.58
CA PHE A 44 10.21 1.17 0.39
C PHE A 44 9.67 2.60 0.44
N CYS A 45 8.58 2.85 1.20
CA CYS A 45 7.97 4.17 1.29
C CYS A 45 7.26 4.35 2.66
N PRO A 46 8.01 4.43 3.78
CA PRO A 46 7.44 4.48 5.12
C PRO A 46 6.62 5.74 5.43
N VAL A 47 6.75 6.79 4.61
CA VAL A 47 5.91 8.00 4.68
C VAL A 47 4.44 7.72 4.35
N LEU A 48 4.17 6.70 3.50
CA LEU A 48 2.81 6.29 3.19
C LEU A 48 2.22 5.52 4.37
N ARG A 49 1.18 6.10 4.98
CA ARG A 49 0.40 5.43 6.02
C ARG A 49 -0.54 4.41 5.38
N ALA A 50 -0.21 3.12 5.51
CA ALA A 50 -1.05 2.02 5.04
C ALA A 50 -1.87 1.41 6.18
N VAL A 51 -3.13 1.10 5.89
CA VAL A 51 -4.02 0.34 6.78
C VAL A 51 -4.45 -0.92 6.04
N LYS A 52 -4.38 -2.06 6.73
CA LYS A 52 -4.83 -3.35 6.21
C LYS A 52 -6.27 -3.56 6.64
N PHE A 53 -7.19 -3.59 5.68
CA PHE A 53 -8.58 -3.90 5.97
C PHE A 53 -8.77 -5.42 5.96
N LEU A 54 -8.82 -6.03 7.14
CA LEU A 54 -9.14 -7.44 7.34
C LEU A 54 -10.01 -7.57 8.57
N GLY A 55 -11.02 -8.43 8.48
CA GLY A 55 -11.82 -8.78 9.65
C GLY A 55 -13.07 -9.55 9.31
N ASN A 56 -13.56 -10.27 10.32
CA ASN A 56 -14.98 -10.58 10.48
C ASN A 56 -15.78 -9.26 10.65
N PRO A 57 -17.12 -9.24 10.56
CA PRO A 57 -17.89 -7.99 10.68
C PRO A 57 -17.57 -7.15 11.93
N GLU A 58 -17.11 -7.78 13.01
CA GLU A 58 -16.73 -7.12 14.28
C GLU A 58 -15.32 -6.49 14.26
N GLU A 59 -14.47 -6.89 13.32
CA GLU A 59 -13.07 -6.44 13.18
C GLU A 59 -12.89 -5.43 12.01
N ARG A 60 -13.95 -5.17 11.22
CA ARG A 60 -13.97 -4.28 10.06
C ARG A 60 -14.36 -2.85 10.42
#